data_AF-A0A1I1U4U4-F1
#
_entry.id   AF-A0A1I1U4U4-F1
#
_cell.length_a   1.000
_cell.length_b   1.000
_cell.length_c   1.000
_cell.angle_alpha   90.00
_cell.angle_beta   90.00
_cell.angle_gamma   90.00
#
_symmetry.space_group_name_H-M   'P 1'
#
loop_
_entity.id
_entity.type
_entity.pdbx_description
1 polymer ?
#
loop_
_entity_poly.entity_id
_entity_poly.type
_entity_poly.pdbx_seq_one_letter_code
_entity_poly.pdbx_strand_id
1 'polypeptide(L)'
;MLTNNSNVSSNDSVEVDVPALIASYTMLAYPAFLAGYRTVSEAVNDDLFHTYVRAFMNQDITTLAPLDVDLDDYKSQLIDRVMNTTVSDQLALLCCDGASKLPTFVLPILLDLLEKKGDIHRITFLIAAYGHYLSAEADDKRVPYAVEEPHLHQEDWAKVNDGDVVSLLGISPLAEARLRTYPHFTAMYKSYRGQIAKHGVMFLLKQMAYKRPVMV
;
A
#
# COMPACT_ATOMS: atom_id res chain seq x y z
N MET A 1 17.05 -15.20 50.31
CA MET A 1 16.62 -13.81 50.09
C MET A 1 17.57 -13.26 49.02
N LEU A 2 17.18 -13.25 47.73
CA LEU A 2 16.54 -12.11 47.03
C LEU A 2 17.34 -10.83 47.33
N THR A 3 18.00 -10.16 46.38
CA THR A 3 17.47 -9.71 45.08
C THR A 3 18.60 -9.53 44.06
N ASN A 4 18.38 -9.96 42.82
CA ASN A 4 19.14 -9.50 41.66
C ASN A 4 18.18 -8.64 40.84
N ASN A 5 18.42 -7.34 40.83
CA ASN A 5 17.60 -6.36 40.11
C ASN A 5 18.31 -6.05 38.80
N SER A 6 17.84 -6.66 37.71
CA SER A 6 18.29 -6.36 36.35
C SER A 6 17.10 -5.76 35.61
N ASN A 7 17.01 -4.43 35.65
CA ASN A 7 16.23 -3.66 34.69
C ASN A 7 16.81 -3.92 33.29
N VAL A 8 16.16 -4.76 32.52
CA VAL A 8 16.30 -4.78 31.07
C VAL A 8 15.16 -3.93 30.53
N SER A 9 15.49 -2.69 30.15
CA SER A 9 14.55 -1.79 29.49
C SER A 9 14.26 -2.31 28.08
N SER A 10 12.99 -2.48 27.80
CA SER A 10 12.36 -2.81 26.52
C SER A 10 12.85 -1.91 25.37
N ASN A 11 13.86 -2.36 24.62
CA ASN A 11 14.31 -1.72 23.38
C ASN A 11 14.30 -2.68 22.17
N ASP A 12 13.86 -3.93 22.35
CA ASP A 12 13.88 -4.98 21.31
C ASP A 12 12.58 -5.01 20.45
N SER A 13 11.59 -4.17 20.74
CA SER A 13 10.31 -4.15 20.02
C SER A 13 10.26 -3.18 18.82
N VAL A 14 11.27 -2.33 18.62
CA VAL A 14 11.21 -1.26 17.59
C VAL A 14 11.54 -1.76 16.18
N GLU A 15 12.36 -2.81 16.04
CA GLU A 15 12.82 -3.34 14.75
C GLU A 15 11.79 -4.27 14.07
N VAL A 16 10.91 -4.86 14.87
CA VAL A 16 10.02 -5.97 14.48
C VAL A 16 8.82 -5.50 13.62
N ASP A 17 8.45 -4.23 13.71
CA ASP A 17 7.27 -3.67 13.03
C ASP A 17 7.57 -2.93 11.72
N VAL A 18 8.85 -2.70 11.41
CA VAL A 18 9.27 -1.79 10.32
C VAL A 18 8.69 -2.22 8.96
N PRO A 19 8.73 -3.50 8.55
CA PRO A 19 8.16 -3.92 7.26
C PRO A 19 6.65 -3.67 7.15
N ALA A 20 5.89 -4.05 8.19
CA ALA A 20 4.43 -3.90 8.21
C ALA A 20 4.01 -2.43 8.25
N LEU A 21 4.78 -1.60 8.96
CA LEU A 21 4.57 -0.16 9.01
C LEU A 21 4.80 0.48 7.63
N ILE A 22 5.90 0.12 6.94
CA ILE A 22 6.18 0.61 5.58
C ILE A 22 5.10 0.15 4.61
N ALA A 23 4.67 -1.11 4.67
CA ALA A 23 3.59 -1.62 3.84
C ALA A 23 2.28 -0.83 4.06
N SER A 24 1.93 -0.57 5.32
CA SER A 24 0.70 0.16 5.68
C SER A 24 0.73 1.62 5.20
N TYR A 25 1.86 2.31 5.36
CA TYR A 25 2.02 3.66 4.80
C TYR A 25 2.03 3.67 3.27
N THR A 26 2.60 2.64 2.64
CA THR A 26 2.57 2.49 1.17
C THR A 26 1.15 2.32 0.66
N MET A 27 0.32 1.51 1.35
CA MET A 27 -1.10 1.34 1.06
C MET A 27 -1.85 2.67 1.07
N LEU A 28 -1.54 3.56 2.02
CA LEU A 28 -2.13 4.90 2.13
C LEU A 28 -1.60 5.88 1.07
N ALA A 29 -0.28 5.92 0.89
CA ALA A 29 0.44 7.05 0.31
C ALA A 29 -0.05 7.41 -1.10
N TYR A 30 0.06 6.49 -2.06
CA TYR A 30 -0.30 6.76 -3.45
C TYR A 30 -1.77 7.13 -3.65
N PRO A 31 -2.76 6.36 -3.17
CA PRO A 31 -4.15 6.73 -3.38
C PRO A 31 -4.54 8.01 -2.62
N ALA A 32 -4.02 8.27 -1.42
CA ALA A 32 -4.31 9.52 -0.71
C ALA A 32 -3.67 10.73 -1.39
N PHE A 33 -2.43 10.60 -1.86
CA PHE A 33 -1.75 11.66 -2.60
C PHE A 33 -2.52 12.03 -3.88
N LEU A 34 -2.94 11.02 -4.65
CA LEU A 34 -3.75 11.20 -5.86
C LEU A 34 -5.13 11.80 -5.57
N ALA A 35 -5.75 11.47 -4.44
CA ALA A 35 -7.00 12.11 -4.00
C ALA A 35 -6.82 13.58 -3.58
N GLY A 36 -5.57 14.07 -3.52
CA GLY A 36 -5.26 15.45 -3.21
C GLY A 36 -5.07 15.73 -1.72
N TYR A 37 -4.77 14.72 -0.91
CA TYR A 37 -4.28 14.87 0.47
C TYR A 37 -2.77 15.12 0.43
N ARG A 38 -2.20 15.72 1.48
CA ARG A 38 -0.76 16.04 1.54
C ARG A 38 -0.06 15.47 2.75
N THR A 39 -0.76 15.32 3.86
CA THR A 39 -0.19 14.69 5.06
C THR A 39 -0.86 13.36 5.38
N VAL A 40 -0.12 12.49 6.07
CA VAL A 40 -0.66 11.24 6.60
C VAL A 40 -1.86 11.50 7.50
N SER A 41 -1.77 12.46 8.43
CA SER A 41 -2.84 12.81 9.36
C SER A 41 -4.13 13.23 8.65
N GLU A 42 -4.05 14.04 7.59
CA GLU A 42 -5.24 14.40 6.80
C GLU A 42 -5.88 13.17 6.15
N ALA A 43 -5.07 12.25 5.63
CA ALA A 43 -5.54 11.07 4.92
C ALA A 43 -6.17 10.03 5.86
N VAL A 44 -5.57 9.75 7.02
CA VAL A 44 -6.12 8.76 7.98
C VAL A 44 -7.37 9.26 8.70
N ASN A 45 -7.64 10.57 8.70
CA ASN A 45 -8.88 11.15 9.21
C ASN A 45 -10.05 11.05 8.22
N ASP A 46 -9.81 10.63 6.97
CA ASP A 46 -10.89 10.32 6.02
C ASP A 46 -11.38 8.88 6.24
N ASP A 47 -12.68 8.72 6.50
CA ASP A 47 -13.30 7.43 6.83
C ASP A 47 -13.03 6.33 5.80
N LEU A 48 -12.90 6.68 4.52
CA LEU A 48 -12.68 5.71 3.45
C LEU A 48 -11.24 5.19 3.49
N PHE A 49 -10.26 6.08 3.66
CA PHE A 49 -8.85 5.70 3.79
C PHE A 49 -8.57 4.99 5.11
N HIS A 50 -9.13 5.49 6.21
CA HIS A 50 -9.07 4.84 7.51
C HIS A 50 -9.54 3.38 7.42
N THR A 51 -10.75 3.18 6.86
CA THR A 51 -11.34 1.84 6.69
C THR A 51 -10.49 0.96 5.78
N TYR A 52 -10.00 1.49 4.67
CA TYR A 52 -9.22 0.75 3.68
C TYR A 52 -7.88 0.26 4.24
N VAL A 53 -7.11 1.13 4.90
CA VAL A 53 -5.80 0.76 5.46
C VAL A 53 -5.97 -0.11 6.70
N ARG A 54 -6.99 0.15 7.55
CA ARG A 54 -7.32 -0.73 8.69
C ARG A 54 -7.69 -2.13 8.21
N ALA A 55 -8.49 -2.25 7.15
CA ALA A 55 -8.85 -3.56 6.58
C ALA A 55 -7.62 -4.31 6.06
N PHE A 56 -6.67 -3.61 5.43
CA PHE A 56 -5.40 -4.21 5.02
C PHE A 56 -4.60 -4.75 6.21
N MET A 57 -4.39 -3.94 7.26
CA MET A 57 -3.66 -4.38 8.46
C MET A 57 -4.35 -5.55 9.17
N ASN A 58 -5.68 -5.55 9.25
CA ASN A 58 -6.42 -6.63 9.89
C ASN A 58 -6.38 -7.94 9.10
N GLN A 59 -6.51 -7.87 7.77
CA GLN A 59 -6.80 -9.05 6.95
C GLN A 59 -5.58 -9.58 6.19
N ASP A 60 -4.64 -8.73 5.79
CA ASP A 60 -3.62 -9.09 4.80
C ASP A 60 -2.21 -9.17 5.39
N ILE A 61 -1.92 -8.43 6.47
CA ILE A 61 -0.53 -8.23 6.92
C ILE A 61 0.13 -9.46 7.56
N THR A 62 -0.60 -10.55 7.74
CA THR A 62 -0.17 -11.77 8.44
C THR A 62 1.17 -12.30 7.92
N THR A 63 1.45 -12.18 6.63
CA THR A 63 2.71 -12.65 6.00
C THR A 63 3.95 -11.85 6.44
N LEU A 64 3.76 -10.64 6.97
CA LEU A 64 4.85 -9.80 7.50
C LEU A 64 4.97 -9.87 9.03
N ALA A 65 4.02 -10.52 9.71
CA ALA A 65 4.08 -10.65 11.15
C ALA A 65 5.22 -11.60 11.55
N PRO A 66 5.95 -11.31 12.64
CA PRO A 66 6.92 -12.22 13.21
C PRO A 66 6.26 -13.55 13.62
N LEU A 67 7.02 -14.64 13.60
CA LEU A 67 6.49 -15.98 13.89
C LEU A 67 6.10 -16.18 15.37
N ASP A 68 6.72 -15.42 16.29
CA ASP A 68 6.60 -15.64 17.74
C ASP A 68 5.83 -14.52 18.47
N VAL A 69 4.94 -13.80 17.79
CA VAL A 69 4.09 -12.76 18.40
C VAL A 69 2.62 -13.14 18.43
N ASP A 70 1.88 -12.56 19.38
CA ASP A 70 0.42 -12.56 19.31
C ASP A 70 -0.03 -11.68 18.14
N LEU A 71 -0.63 -12.31 17.13
CA LEU A 71 -0.97 -11.65 15.87
C LEU A 71 -2.05 -10.57 16.05
N ASP A 72 -2.99 -10.75 16.97
CA ASP A 72 -4.08 -9.81 17.18
C ASP A 72 -3.59 -8.58 17.95
N ASP A 73 -2.74 -8.79 18.97
CA ASP A 73 -2.06 -7.70 19.69
C ASP A 73 -1.13 -6.92 18.75
N TYR A 74 -0.34 -7.62 17.93
CA TYR A 74 0.53 -7.02 16.92
C TYR A 74 -0.26 -6.12 15.95
N LYS A 75 -1.37 -6.62 15.40
CA LYS A 75 -2.25 -5.85 14.51
C LYS A 75 -2.85 -4.65 15.20
N SER A 76 -3.30 -4.79 16.46
CA SER A 76 -3.85 -3.69 17.23
C SER A 76 -2.84 -2.58 17.43
N GLN A 77 -1.61 -2.91 17.85
CA GLN A 77 -0.53 -1.94 18.03
C GLN A 77 -0.15 -1.24 16.73
N LEU A 78 -0.05 -1.99 15.63
CA LEU A 78 0.24 -1.42 14.30
C LEU A 78 -0.87 -0.46 13.85
N ILE A 79 -2.13 -0.86 14.02
CA ILE A 79 -3.29 -0.02 13.68
C ILE A 79 -3.29 1.25 14.49
N ASP A 80 -3.07 1.16 15.81
CA ASP A 80 -3.04 2.34 16.66
C ASP A 80 -1.91 3.28 16.27
N ARG A 81 -0.74 2.75 15.90
CA ARG A 81 0.42 3.53 15.46
C ARG A 81 0.18 4.25 14.14
N VAL A 82 -0.47 3.61 13.17
CA VAL A 82 -0.76 4.20 11.85
C VAL A 82 -1.94 5.17 11.92
N MET A 83 -3.03 4.78 12.58
CA MET A 83 -4.30 5.53 12.56
C MET A 83 -4.32 6.71 13.52
N ASN A 84 -3.62 6.61 14.65
CA ASN A 84 -3.53 7.71 15.62
C ASN A 84 -2.26 8.55 15.44
N THR A 85 -1.61 8.45 14.28
CA THR A 85 -0.41 9.24 14.02
C THR A 85 -0.76 10.74 13.99
N THR A 86 -0.09 11.50 14.84
CA THR A 86 -0.11 12.97 14.81
C THR A 86 0.98 13.52 13.90
N VAL A 87 1.80 12.63 13.33
CA VAL A 87 2.90 13.01 12.46
C VAL A 87 2.32 13.53 11.15
N SER A 88 2.66 14.78 10.81
CA SER A 88 2.27 15.43 9.56
C SER A 88 3.25 15.10 8.42
N ASP A 89 3.70 13.84 8.38
CA ASP A 89 4.61 13.37 7.34
C ASP A 89 3.99 13.63 5.97
N GLN A 90 4.81 14.13 5.06
CA GLN A 90 4.37 14.46 3.72
C GLN A 90 4.16 13.17 2.94
N LEU A 91 2.95 12.97 2.42
CA LEU A 91 2.62 11.83 1.55
C LEU A 91 3.55 11.77 0.34
N ALA A 92 4.03 12.93 -0.14
CA ALA A 92 5.03 13.01 -1.20
C ALA A 92 6.29 12.20 -0.87
N LEU A 93 6.84 12.35 0.34
CA LEU A 93 8.03 11.62 0.78
C LEU A 93 7.77 10.12 0.89
N LEU A 94 6.55 9.74 1.29
CA LEU A 94 6.14 8.34 1.33
C LEU A 94 5.98 7.74 -0.07
N CYS A 95 5.63 8.56 -1.07
CA CYS A 95 5.51 8.14 -2.47
C CYS A 95 6.86 8.00 -3.19
N CYS A 96 7.93 8.65 -2.71
CA CYS A 96 9.27 8.54 -3.30
C CYS A 96 9.77 7.09 -3.27
N ASP A 97 10.40 6.62 -4.34
CA ASP A 97 11.03 5.30 -4.41
C ASP A 97 10.08 4.12 -4.13
N GLY A 98 8.92 4.12 -4.77
CA GLY A 98 7.96 3.01 -4.73
C GLY A 98 8.51 1.72 -5.33
N ALA A 99 9.41 1.86 -6.32
CA ALA A 99 10.10 0.76 -6.97
C ALA A 99 10.85 -0.14 -5.97
N SER A 100 11.45 0.41 -4.93
CA SER A 100 12.12 -0.37 -3.87
C SER A 100 11.16 -0.93 -2.83
N LYS A 101 10.05 -0.21 -2.55
CA LYS A 101 9.12 -0.54 -1.46
C LYS A 101 8.14 -1.65 -1.84
N LEU A 102 7.55 -1.57 -3.04
CA LEU A 102 6.51 -2.52 -3.46
C LEU A 102 7.01 -3.98 -3.49
N PRO A 103 8.15 -4.31 -4.11
CA PRO A 103 8.63 -5.70 -4.18
C PRO A 103 8.98 -6.25 -2.80
N THR A 104 9.50 -5.40 -1.92
CA THR A 104 10.00 -5.79 -0.59
C THR A 104 8.85 -5.98 0.41
N PHE A 105 7.88 -5.05 0.45
CA PHE A 105 6.91 -4.98 1.55
C PHE A 105 5.47 -5.30 1.15
N VAL A 106 5.10 -5.18 -0.14
CA VAL A 106 3.71 -5.34 -0.58
C VAL A 106 3.52 -6.61 -1.42
N LEU A 107 4.46 -6.88 -2.32
CA LEU A 107 4.38 -7.98 -3.26
C LEU A 107 4.35 -9.37 -2.59
N PRO A 108 5.11 -9.64 -1.49
CA PRO A 108 5.02 -10.92 -0.79
C PRO A 108 3.62 -11.19 -0.24
N ILE A 109 2.93 -10.15 0.24
CA ILE A 109 1.55 -10.26 0.73
C ILE A 109 0.60 -10.58 -0.42
N LEU A 110 0.72 -9.88 -1.55
CA LEU A 110 -0.11 -10.15 -2.73
C LEU A 110 0.08 -11.58 -3.25
N LEU A 111 1.32 -12.06 -3.33
CA LEU A 111 1.62 -13.41 -3.80
C LEU A 111 1.02 -14.46 -2.88
N ASP A 112 1.13 -14.29 -1.55
CA ASP A 112 0.49 -15.18 -0.58
C ASP A 112 -1.04 -15.20 -0.73
N LEU A 113 -1.67 -14.03 -0.92
CA LEU A 113 -3.12 -13.96 -1.16
C LEU A 113 -3.51 -14.64 -2.49
N LEU A 114 -2.70 -14.50 -3.55
CA LEU A 114 -2.95 -15.17 -4.83
C LEU A 114 -2.87 -16.69 -4.70
N GLU A 115 -1.87 -17.20 -3.98
CA GLU A 115 -1.69 -18.63 -3.72
C GLU A 115 -2.85 -19.20 -2.88
N LYS A 116 -3.26 -18.47 -1.83
CA LYS A 116 -4.37 -18.86 -0.95
C LYS A 116 -5.76 -18.57 -1.51
N LYS A 117 -5.85 -17.96 -2.70
CA LYS A 117 -7.10 -17.47 -3.31
C LYS A 117 -7.88 -16.52 -2.38
N GLY A 118 -7.14 -15.70 -1.64
CA GLY A 118 -7.66 -14.68 -0.74
C GLY A 118 -8.14 -13.42 -1.47
N ASP A 119 -8.49 -12.40 -0.68
CA ASP A 119 -8.98 -11.13 -1.20
C ASP A 119 -7.84 -10.21 -1.66
N ILE A 120 -7.61 -10.14 -2.98
CA ILE A 120 -6.56 -9.31 -3.58
C ILE A 120 -6.99 -7.86 -3.87
N HIS A 121 -8.22 -7.46 -3.57
CA HIS A 121 -8.76 -6.18 -4.05
C HIS A 121 -8.01 -4.97 -3.48
N ARG A 122 -7.64 -5.01 -2.19
CA ARG A 122 -6.94 -3.90 -1.52
C ARG A 122 -5.59 -3.63 -2.17
N ILE A 123 -4.77 -4.68 -2.30
CA ILE A 123 -3.44 -4.53 -2.89
C ILE A 123 -3.52 -4.27 -4.39
N THR A 124 -4.50 -4.83 -5.10
CA THR A 124 -4.72 -4.51 -6.52
C THR A 124 -5.08 -3.05 -6.72
N PHE A 125 -5.86 -2.45 -5.81
CA PHE A 125 -6.15 -1.01 -5.81
C PHE A 125 -4.88 -0.18 -5.58
N LEU A 126 -4.06 -0.54 -4.60
CA LEU A 126 -2.75 0.11 -4.40
C LEU A 126 -1.90 0.06 -5.68
N ILE A 127 -1.70 -1.11 -6.29
CA ILE A 127 -0.85 -1.25 -7.48
C ILE A 127 -1.44 -0.47 -8.67
N ALA A 128 -2.77 -0.41 -8.79
CA ALA A 128 -3.43 0.42 -9.80
C ALA A 128 -3.23 1.92 -9.54
N ALA A 129 -3.31 2.36 -8.29
CA ALA A 129 -3.04 3.74 -7.88
C ALA A 129 -1.57 4.11 -8.09
N TYR A 130 -0.62 3.24 -7.73
CA TYR A 130 0.81 3.41 -8.02
C TYR A 130 1.05 3.57 -9.52
N GLY A 131 0.48 2.69 -10.33
CA GLY A 131 0.60 2.80 -11.77
C GLY A 131 -0.01 4.09 -12.34
N HIS A 132 -1.05 4.63 -11.68
CA HIS A 132 -1.62 5.92 -12.06
C HIS A 132 -0.73 7.08 -11.66
N TYR A 133 -0.20 7.03 -10.44
CA TYR A 133 0.75 7.99 -9.93
C TYR A 133 1.96 8.15 -10.87
N LEU A 134 2.52 7.03 -11.35
CA LEU A 134 3.67 7.05 -12.26
C LEU A 134 3.37 7.65 -13.64
N SER A 135 2.16 7.40 -14.18
CA SER A 135 1.79 7.81 -15.55
C SER A 135 1.07 9.15 -15.63
N ALA A 136 0.53 9.66 -14.52
CA ALA A 136 -0.24 10.89 -14.48
C ALA A 136 0.66 12.10 -14.22
N GLU A 137 0.29 13.24 -14.81
CA GLU A 137 1.02 14.51 -14.65
C GLU A 137 0.48 15.35 -13.48
N ALA A 138 -0.71 15.01 -12.98
CA ALA A 138 -1.42 15.74 -11.94
C ALA A 138 -2.34 14.82 -11.15
N ASP A 139 -2.67 15.23 -9.93
CA ASP A 139 -3.59 14.50 -9.05
C ASP A 139 -5.06 14.67 -9.51
N ASP A 140 -6.00 14.04 -8.79
CA ASP A 140 -7.43 14.10 -9.12
C ASP A 140 -8.01 15.53 -9.02
N LYS A 141 -7.32 16.43 -8.31
CA LYS A 141 -7.65 17.86 -8.20
C LYS A 141 -6.93 18.71 -9.25
N ARG A 142 -6.25 18.08 -10.22
CA ARG A 142 -5.47 18.73 -11.29
C ARG A 142 -4.26 19.52 -10.80
N VAL A 143 -3.75 19.19 -9.61
CA VAL A 143 -2.49 19.77 -9.11
C VAL A 143 -1.32 18.96 -9.68
N PRO A 144 -0.42 19.58 -10.46
CA PRO A 144 0.71 18.87 -11.04
C PRO A 144 1.72 18.44 -9.97
N TYR A 145 2.41 17.34 -10.21
CA TYR A 145 3.46 16.84 -9.33
C TYR A 145 4.57 16.16 -10.14
N ALA A 146 5.73 16.01 -9.51
CA ALA A 146 6.84 15.22 -10.07
C ALA A 146 6.89 13.85 -9.40
N VAL A 147 7.23 12.84 -10.18
CA VAL A 147 7.45 11.47 -9.70
C VAL A 147 8.94 11.29 -9.39
N GLU A 148 9.25 10.80 -8.20
CA GLU A 148 10.61 10.50 -7.76
C GLU A 148 10.82 8.99 -7.62
N GLU A 149 11.39 8.38 -8.65
CA GLU A 149 11.65 6.93 -8.73
C GLU A 149 13.09 6.66 -9.18
N PRO A 150 14.07 6.77 -8.27
CA PRO A 150 15.50 6.62 -8.61
C PRO A 150 15.87 5.22 -9.11
N HIS A 151 15.08 4.19 -8.75
CA HIS A 151 15.31 2.80 -9.13
C HIS A 151 14.49 2.34 -10.36
N LEU A 152 13.74 3.24 -11.02
CA LEU A 152 13.15 2.94 -12.32
C LEU A 152 14.09 3.35 -13.45
N HIS A 153 14.40 2.39 -14.32
CA HIS A 153 15.26 2.61 -15.47
C HIS A 153 14.46 2.97 -16.72
N GLN A 154 15.15 3.38 -17.79
CA GLN A 154 14.50 3.79 -19.05
C GLN A 154 13.52 2.74 -19.60
N GLU A 155 13.86 1.45 -19.51
CA GLU A 155 12.99 0.35 -19.96
C GLU A 155 11.72 0.22 -19.11
N ASP A 156 11.77 0.61 -17.84
CA ASP A 156 10.60 0.61 -16.96
C ASP A 156 9.69 1.78 -17.28
N TRP A 157 10.25 2.96 -17.51
CA TRP A 157 9.51 4.12 -17.97
C TRP A 157 8.83 3.89 -19.33
N ALA A 158 9.46 3.12 -20.22
CA ALA A 158 8.82 2.71 -21.47
C ALA A 158 7.54 1.88 -21.23
N LYS A 159 7.54 1.01 -20.21
CA LYS A 159 6.37 0.20 -19.83
C LYS A 159 5.32 0.99 -19.06
N VAL A 160 5.73 1.98 -18.28
CA VAL A 160 4.82 2.92 -17.58
C VAL A 160 4.03 3.76 -18.58
N ASN A 161 4.71 4.24 -19.63
CA ASN A 161 4.15 5.11 -20.66
C ASN A 161 3.53 4.35 -21.85
N ASP A 162 3.45 3.02 -21.76
CA ASP A 162 2.86 2.18 -22.79
C ASP A 162 1.34 2.36 -22.84
N GLY A 163 0.77 2.24 -24.04
CA GLY A 163 -0.68 2.38 -24.25
C GLY A 163 -1.51 1.27 -23.58
N ASP A 164 -0.91 0.10 -23.30
CA ASP A 164 -1.52 -0.93 -22.48
C ASP A 164 -1.08 -0.78 -21.02
N VAL A 165 -2.02 -0.40 -20.15
CA VAL A 165 -1.76 -0.23 -18.71
C VAL A 165 -1.18 -1.48 -18.05
N VAL A 166 -1.42 -2.67 -18.60
CA VAL A 166 -0.88 -3.95 -18.09
C VAL A 166 0.65 -4.03 -18.29
N SER A 167 1.22 -3.25 -19.21
CA SER A 167 2.66 -3.18 -19.45
C SER A 167 3.44 -2.80 -18.19
N LEU A 168 2.86 -1.96 -17.33
CA LEU A 168 3.46 -1.58 -16.05
C LEU A 168 3.74 -2.77 -15.13
N LEU A 169 2.94 -3.84 -15.17
CA LEU A 169 3.17 -5.04 -14.35
C LEU A 169 4.44 -5.82 -14.73
N GLY A 170 5.16 -5.39 -15.78
CA GLY A 170 6.44 -5.96 -16.19
C GLY A 170 7.64 -5.02 -15.99
N ILE A 171 7.50 -3.93 -15.24
CA ILE A 171 8.66 -3.15 -14.80
C ILE A 171 9.59 -4.05 -13.97
N SER A 172 10.88 -3.78 -14.03
CA SER A 172 11.94 -4.59 -13.43
C SER A 172 11.66 -4.91 -11.95
N PRO A 173 11.21 -3.96 -11.11
CA PRO A 173 10.86 -4.27 -9.72
C PRO A 173 9.72 -5.29 -9.53
N LEU A 174 8.77 -5.38 -10.46
CA LEU A 174 7.61 -6.25 -10.34
C LEU A 174 7.71 -7.52 -11.20
N ALA A 175 8.74 -7.62 -12.04
CA ALA A 175 8.87 -8.64 -13.07
C ALA A 175 8.89 -10.07 -12.50
N GLU A 176 9.58 -10.28 -11.38
CA GLU A 176 9.73 -11.60 -10.75
C GLU A 176 8.40 -12.18 -10.25
N ALA A 177 7.46 -11.34 -9.81
CA ALA A 177 6.15 -11.80 -9.39
C ALA A 177 5.26 -12.27 -10.54
N ARG A 178 5.67 -12.00 -11.79
CA ARG A 178 4.99 -12.45 -13.02
C ARG A 178 3.48 -12.18 -12.99
N LEU A 179 3.05 -11.05 -12.43
CA LEU A 179 1.64 -10.79 -12.11
C LEU A 179 0.66 -10.96 -13.28
N ARG A 180 1.15 -10.80 -14.52
CA ARG A 180 0.39 -11.02 -15.76
C ARG A 180 -0.07 -12.47 -15.97
N THR A 181 0.54 -13.44 -15.29
CA THR A 181 0.14 -14.86 -15.37
C THR A 181 -1.12 -15.16 -14.55
N TYR A 182 -1.58 -14.22 -13.70
CA TYR A 182 -2.80 -14.34 -12.92
C TYR A 182 -3.95 -13.60 -13.63
N PRO A 183 -4.86 -14.30 -14.34
CA PRO A 183 -5.85 -13.64 -15.20
C PRO A 183 -6.85 -12.79 -14.41
N HIS A 184 -7.26 -13.27 -13.23
CA HIS A 184 -8.19 -12.55 -12.37
C HIS A 184 -7.60 -11.24 -11.85
N PHE A 185 -6.36 -11.28 -11.34
CA PHE A 185 -5.62 -10.09 -10.93
C PHE A 185 -5.46 -9.11 -12.09
N THR A 186 -5.00 -9.59 -13.25
CA THR A 186 -4.73 -8.73 -14.42
C THR A 186 -6.00 -8.03 -14.90
N ALA A 187 -7.13 -8.73 -14.97
CA ALA A 187 -8.41 -8.16 -15.34
C ALA A 187 -8.88 -7.09 -14.32
N MET A 188 -8.72 -7.37 -13.02
CA MET A 188 -9.06 -6.43 -11.95
C MET A 188 -8.18 -5.19 -11.99
N TYR A 189 -6.85 -5.36 -12.11
CA TYR A 189 -5.89 -4.27 -12.25
C TYR A 189 -6.23 -3.36 -13.43
N LYS A 190 -6.49 -3.94 -14.62
CA LYS A 190 -6.88 -3.18 -15.81
C LYS A 190 -8.17 -2.39 -15.61
N SER A 191 -9.18 -3.01 -14.99
CA SER A 191 -10.43 -2.34 -14.63
C SER A 191 -10.19 -1.17 -13.66
N TYR A 192 -9.33 -1.36 -12.66
CA TYR A 192 -9.01 -0.34 -11.67
C TYR A 192 -8.23 0.83 -12.28
N ARG A 193 -7.23 0.56 -13.11
CA ARG A 193 -6.50 1.61 -13.87
C ARG A 193 -7.46 2.45 -14.71
N GLY A 194 -8.40 1.83 -15.41
CA GLY A 194 -9.40 2.53 -16.21
C GLY A 194 -10.38 3.35 -15.37
N GLN A 195 -10.82 2.83 -14.22
CA GLN A 195 -11.71 3.57 -13.31
C GLN A 195 -11.01 4.76 -12.65
N ILE A 196 -9.77 4.59 -12.17
CA ILE A 196 -8.98 5.68 -11.59
C ILE A 196 -8.77 6.76 -12.64
N ALA A 197 -8.33 6.43 -13.85
CA ALA A 197 -8.09 7.41 -14.90
C ALA A 197 -9.36 8.20 -15.30
N LYS A 198 -10.55 7.59 -15.18
CA LYS A 198 -11.82 8.23 -15.57
C LYS A 198 -12.52 8.97 -14.43
N HIS A 199 -12.40 8.48 -13.20
CA HIS A 199 -13.24 8.89 -12.08
C HIS A 199 -12.47 9.29 -10.82
N GLY A 200 -11.14 9.16 -10.83
CA GLY A 200 -10.29 9.36 -9.66
C GLY A 200 -10.29 8.17 -8.71
N VAL A 201 -9.34 8.18 -7.77
CA VAL A 201 -9.12 7.10 -6.80
C VAL A 201 -10.26 7.00 -5.78
N MET A 202 -10.85 8.13 -5.40
CA MET A 202 -11.94 8.17 -4.41
C MET A 202 -13.20 7.45 -4.91
N PHE A 203 -13.45 7.44 -6.22
CA PHE A 203 -14.58 6.71 -6.79
C PHE A 203 -14.45 5.19 -6.53
N LEU A 204 -13.26 4.66 -6.78
CA LEU A 204 -13.00 3.24 -6.62
C LEU A 204 -12.97 2.84 -5.14
N LEU A 205 -12.38 3.69 -4.29
CA LEU A 205 -12.37 3.49 -2.84
C LEU A 205 -13.79 3.42 -2.25
N LYS A 206 -14.70 4.31 -2.70
CA LYS A 206 -16.13 4.25 -2.33
C LYS A 206 -16.80 2.97 -2.78
N GLN A 207 -16.52 2.48 -3.98
CA GLN A 207 -17.08 1.21 -4.46
C GLN A 207 -16.62 0.02 -3.61
N MET A 208 -15.35 0.02 -3.21
CA MET A 208 -14.78 -1.03 -2.36
C MET A 208 -15.42 -1.03 -0.98
N ALA A 209 -15.61 0.14 -0.37
CA ALA A 209 -16.30 0.28 0.90
C ALA A 209 -17.77 -0.17 0.84
N TYR A 210 -18.50 0.18 -0.23
CA TYR A 210 -19.91 -0.19 -0.38
C TYR A 210 -20.14 -1.69 -0.62
N LYS A 211 -19.30 -2.31 -1.46
CA LYS A 211 -19.47 -3.74 -1.83
C LYS A 211 -18.96 -4.69 -0.74
N ARG A 212 -18.23 -4.18 0.24
CA ARG A 212 -17.60 -4.98 1.30
C ARG A 212 -17.63 -4.20 2.61
N PRO A 213 -18.80 -4.12 3.28
CA PRO A 213 -18.82 -3.63 4.65
C PRO A 213 -17.86 -4.50 5.47
N VAL A 214 -16.92 -3.84 6.16
CA VAL A 214 -16.10 -4.49 7.17
C VAL A 214 -17.09 -5.04 8.20
N MET A 215 -17.18 -6.36 8.34
CA MET A 215 -17.90 -6.94 9.48
C MET A 215 -17.12 -6.53 10.73
N VAL A 216 -17.76 -5.68 11.54
CA VAL A 216 -17.27 -5.22 12.84
C VAL A 216 -17.22 -6.39 13.81
#